data_AF-A0A523NXC9-F1
#
_entry.id   AF-A0A523NXC9-F1
#
_cell.length_a   1.000
_cell.length_b   1.000
_cell.length_c   1.000
_cell.angle_alpha   90.00
_cell.angle_beta   90.00
_cell.angle_gamma   90.00
#
_symmetry.space_group_name_H-M   'P 1'
#
loop_
_entity.id
_entity.type
_entity.pdbx_description
1 polymer ?
#
loop_
_entity_poly.entity_id
_entity_poly.type
_entity_poly.pdbx_seq_one_letter_code
_entity_poly.pdbx_strand_id
1 'polypeptide(L)' 'MVVPCHRVVSSSGLGGYMGKVSGAALGMKQWLLAHERAG' A
#
# COMPACT_ATOMS: atom_id res chain seq x y z
N MET A 1 13.00 -12.54 -5.37
CA MET A 1 12.73 -11.14 -5.78
C MET A 1 11.44 -10.71 -5.10
N VAL A 2 11.45 -9.59 -4.38
CA VAL A 2 10.23 -9.05 -3.73
C VAL A 2 9.66 -7.95 -4.62
N VAL A 3 8.37 -8.04 -4.96
CA VAL A 3 7.68 -7.00 -5.74
C VAL A 3 7.04 -6.02 -4.77
N PRO A 4 7.42 -4.72 -4.77
CA PRO A 4 6.87 -3.72 -3.86
C PRO A 4 5.49 -3.23 -4.34
N CYS A 5 4.51 -4.14 -4.39
CA CYS A 5 3.17 -3.85 -4.91
C CYS A 5 2.43 -2.78 -4.09
N HIS A 6 2.84 -2.53 -2.83
CA HIS A 6 2.32 -1.44 -2.00
C HIS A 6 2.71 -0.05 -2.51
N ARG A 7 3.77 0.06 -3.33
CA ARG A 7 4.19 1.33 -3.97
C ARG A 7 3.33 1.74 -5.16
N VAL A 8 2.55 0.83 -5.74
CA VAL A 8 1.61 1.13 -6.82
C VAL A 8 0.37 1.79 -6.21
N VAL A 9 0.16 3.07 -6.47
CA VAL A 9 -0.96 3.87 -5.92
C VAL A 9 -1.83 4.46 -7.04
N SER A 10 -3.07 4.81 -6.72
CA SER A 10 -3.96 5.49 -7.66
C SER A 10 -3.60 6.97 -7.75
N SER A 11 -3.86 7.61 -8.89
CA SER A 11 -3.74 9.07 -9.03
C SER A 11 -4.69 9.83 -8.09
N SER A 12 -5.79 9.20 -7.67
CA SER A 12 -6.84 9.81 -6.83
C SER A 12 -6.89 9.24 -5.41
N GLY A 13 -5.89 8.45 -4.99
CA GLY A 13 -5.85 7.86 -3.64
C GLY A 13 -4.97 6.61 -3.54
N LEU A 14 -5.20 5.77 -2.53
CA LEU A 14 -4.35 4.59 -2.30
C LEU A 14 -4.56 3.46 -3.30
N GLY A 15 -5.75 3.34 -3.90
CA GLY A 15 -6.13 2.17 -4.69
C GLY A 15 -6.25 0.90 -3.83
N GLY A 16 -6.22 -0.27 -4.47
CA GLY A 16 -6.33 -1.56 -3.79
C GLY A 16 -5.00 -2.10 -3.23
N TYR A 17 -5.11 -3.11 -2.36
CA TYR A 17 -3.99 -3.93 -1.90
C TYR A 17 -4.44 -5.36 -1.63
N MET A 18 -3.64 -6.36 -2.02
CA MET A 18 -3.97 -7.79 -1.82
C MET A 18 -5.38 -8.19 -2.31
N GLY A 19 -5.84 -7.60 -3.42
CA GLY A 19 -7.19 -7.84 -3.97
C GLY A 19 -8.34 -7.23 -3.16
N LYS A 20 -8.06 -6.35 -2.20
CA LYS A 20 -9.05 -5.64 -1.38
C LYS A 20 -8.92 -4.13 -1.57
N VAL A 21 -10.06 -3.44 -1.47
CA VAL A 21 -10.17 -1.98 -1.53
C VAL A 21 -10.51 -1.35 -0.18
N SER A 22 -10.55 -2.15 0.88
CA SER A 22 -10.80 -1.72 2.26
C SER A 22 -10.28 -2.76 3.26
N GLY A 23 -10.32 -2.42 4.55
CA GLY A 23 -9.95 -3.31 5.66
C GLY A 23 -8.45 -3.39 5.91
N ALA A 24 -8.03 -4.43 6.62
CA ALA A 24 -6.67 -4.60 7.14
C ALA A 24 -5.58 -4.55 6.05
N ALA A 25 -5.88 -5.06 4.84
CA ALA A 25 -4.96 -4.99 3.71
C ALA A 25 -4.57 -3.54 3.37
N LEU A 26 -5.55 -2.62 3.33
CA LEU A 26 -5.25 -1.22 3.04
C LEU A 26 -4.49 -0.53 4.19
N GLY A 27 -4.76 -0.95 5.43
CA GLY A 27 -4.00 -0.51 6.60
C GLY A 27 -2.53 -0.93 6.53
N MET A 28 -2.26 -2.19 6.15
CA MET A 28 -0.89 -2.67 5.93
C MET A 28 -0.18 -1.92 4.81
N LYS A 29 -0.85 -1.66 3.68
CA LYS A 29 -0.29 -0.85 2.58
C LYS A 29 0.13 0.54 3.06
N GLN A 30 -0.73 1.20 3.84
CA GLN A 30 -0.44 2.51 4.42
C GLN A 30 0.76 2.48 5.36
N TRP A 31 0.82 1.48 6.23
CA TRP A 31 1.92 1.32 7.18
C TRP A 31 3.26 1.10 6.44
N LEU A 32 3.29 0.24 5.42
CA LEU A 32 4.48 0.00 4.60
C LEU A 32 4.96 1.28 3.91
N LEU A 33 4.04 2.03 3.28
CA LEU A 33 4.35 3.30 2.63
C LEU A 33 4.88 4.34 3.63
N ALA A 34 4.35 4.38 4.85
CA ALA A 34 4.81 5.29 5.89
C ALA A 34 6.20 4.90 6.42
N HIS A 35 6.43 3.60 6.63
CA HIS A 35 7.71 3.06 7.10
C HIS A 35 8.84 3.36 6.10
N GLU A 36 8.57 3.23 4.80
CA GLU A 36 9.52 3.55 3.74
C GLU A 36 9.87 5.04 3.64
N ARG A 37 9.07 5.94 4.21
CA ARG A 37 9.34 7.39 4.27
C ARG A 37 10.10 7.81 5.52
N ALA A 38 10.11 6.97 6.54
CA ALA A 38 10.72 7.26 7.84
C ALA A 38 12.19 6.80 7.91
N GLY A 39 12.70 6.12 6.88
CA GLY A 39 14.11 5.79 6.68
C GLY A 39 14.74 6.69 5.62
#